data_AF-A0A0F8Y0H8-F1
#
_entry.id   AF-A0A0F8Y0H8-F1
#
_cell.length_a   1.000
_cell.length_b   1.000
_cell.length_c   1.000
_cell.angle_alpha   90.00
_cell.angle_beta   90.00
_cell.angle_gamma   90.00
#
_symmetry.space_group_name_H-M   'P 1'
#
loop_
_entity.id
_entity.type
_entity.pdbx_description
1 polymer ?
#
loop_
_entity_poly.entity_id
_entity_poly.type
_entity_poly.pdbx_seq_one_letter_code
_entity_poly.pdbx_strand_id
1 'polypeptide(L)'
;KIFTEVSLCRRMATLLTGSLTHKLAHVRPAFYFLPLIVLLFCTVGRAQQNSLPAVASFEQEQVLKHYDRSKNSRISISKSHHRFGTSALEWAWSGTGNSFGTSNFRILERDPKMQVYEEIFPSSPTLVLSVYNEIPQKGTVKFIYQKNGKDQTWFSIPLQFKGWRTFRVPFYEMQGNAPQKMAAVDYDYFKVSTDVKQGKLFFDDIVFSQYMDNRYPYPDLMVPFIKRDQDRSVDHWMPLIENLEGLEEVKVATLSPTEVKDLKLVGDRLQENVFSKNSNTIFSEAASAYASLNIHEKGGNILGPPLTYNSKEVYFDALQQGTGAENDVKSFGQTL
;
A
#
# COMPACT_ATOMS: atom_id res chain seq x y z
N LYS A 1 -25.10 6.84 15.26
CA LYS A 1 -26.56 6.85 15.48
C LYS A 1 -27.20 5.97 14.41
N ILE A 2 -27.43 4.70 14.73
CA ILE A 2 -27.93 3.66 13.82
C ILE A 2 -29.31 3.28 14.35
N PHE A 3 -30.37 3.97 13.91
CA PHE A 3 -31.77 3.59 14.19
C PHE A 3 -32.70 4.44 13.30
N THR A 4 -32.74 4.14 12.00
CA THR A 4 -33.81 4.71 11.14
C THR A 4 -34.17 3.94 9.87
N GLU A 5 -33.60 2.76 9.60
CA GLU A 5 -33.95 2.01 8.36
C GLU A 5 -35.00 0.91 8.54
N VAL A 6 -35.34 0.51 9.77
CA VAL A 6 -36.33 -0.56 10.02
C VAL A 6 -37.78 -0.06 9.86
N SER A 7 -38.01 1.26 9.79
CA SER A 7 -39.36 1.86 9.69
C SER A 7 -39.91 1.91 8.26
N LEU A 8 -39.05 1.95 7.24
CA LEU A 8 -39.51 2.10 5.85
C LEU A 8 -40.02 0.78 5.24
N CYS A 9 -39.42 -0.36 5.62
CA CYS A 9 -39.85 -1.67 5.12
C CYS A 9 -41.21 -2.15 5.68
N ARG A 10 -41.69 -1.62 6.81
CA ARG A 10 -43.00 -1.99 7.38
C ARG A 10 -44.18 -1.20 6.81
N ARG A 11 -43.95 -0.07 6.12
CA ARG A 11 -45.03 0.75 5.52
C ARG A 11 -45.37 0.40 4.08
N MET A 12 -44.53 -0.36 3.38
CA MET A 12 -44.83 -0.83 2.01
C MET A 12 -45.59 -2.17 1.96
N ALA A 13 -45.66 -2.92 3.05
CA ALA A 13 -46.33 -4.22 3.10
C ALA A 13 -47.85 -4.14 3.41
N THR A 14 -48.38 -2.97 3.78
CA THR A 14 -49.78 -2.82 4.25
C THR A 14 -50.70 -2.10 3.26
N LEU A 15 -50.32 -1.97 1.99
CA LEU A 15 -51.11 -1.27 0.95
C LEU A 15 -51.60 -2.18 -0.19
N LEU A 16 -51.47 -3.50 -0.06
CA LEU A 16 -51.81 -4.45 -1.14
C LEU A 16 -52.86 -5.52 -0.79
N THR A 17 -53.61 -5.37 0.31
CA THR A 17 -54.75 -6.25 0.60
C THR A 17 -55.97 -5.45 1.02
N GLY A 18 -56.83 -5.10 0.05
CA GLY A 18 -58.08 -4.39 0.34
C GLY A 18 -58.94 -4.15 -0.89
N SER A 19 -59.77 -5.15 -1.23
CA SER A 19 -61.06 -5.03 -1.91
C SER A 19 -61.12 -4.37 -3.30
N LEU A 20 -61.33 -5.17 -4.35
CA LEU A 20 -62.26 -4.79 -5.43
C LEU A 20 -62.90 -6.03 -6.08
N THR A 21 -64.13 -6.35 -5.65
CA THR A 21 -65.06 -7.20 -6.40
C THR A 21 -65.79 -6.36 -7.45
N HIS A 22 -65.50 -6.57 -8.74
CA HIS A 22 -66.50 -6.87 -9.78
C HIS A 22 -65.95 -6.73 -11.22
N LYS A 23 -66.31 -7.76 -12.02
CA LYS A 23 -66.62 -7.78 -13.47
C LYS A 23 -65.48 -7.70 -14.52
N LEU A 24 -65.24 -8.88 -15.10
CA LEU A 24 -65.22 -9.21 -16.54
C LEU A 24 -64.35 -8.36 -17.48
N ALA A 25 -63.27 -8.97 -17.99
CA ALA A 25 -63.10 -9.26 -19.43
C ALA A 25 -61.81 -10.03 -19.68
N HIS A 26 -61.88 -11.03 -20.56
CA HIS A 26 -60.76 -11.81 -21.06
C HIS A 26 -59.63 -10.94 -21.64
N VAL A 27 -58.43 -10.97 -21.02
CA VAL A 27 -57.16 -10.61 -21.67
C VAL A 27 -56.10 -11.61 -21.22
N ARG A 28 -55.40 -12.20 -22.20
CA ARG A 28 -54.33 -13.20 -22.05
C ARG A 28 -53.19 -12.65 -21.16
N PRO A 29 -52.51 -13.45 -20.33
CA PRO A 29 -51.32 -12.98 -19.62
C PRO A 29 -50.14 -13.03 -20.58
N ALA A 30 -49.89 -11.93 -21.28
CA ALA A 30 -48.62 -11.72 -21.97
C ALA A 30 -47.63 -11.08 -20.97
N PHE A 31 -46.62 -11.86 -20.61
CA PHE A 31 -45.26 -11.44 -20.24
C PHE A 31 -45.09 -10.02 -19.63
N TYR A 32 -45.19 -9.92 -18.32
CA TYR A 32 -44.57 -8.83 -17.53
C TYR A 32 -43.72 -9.41 -16.40
N PHE A 33 -42.70 -10.20 -16.75
CA PHE A 33 -41.71 -10.73 -15.78
C PHE A 33 -40.27 -10.30 -16.10
N LEU A 34 -40.08 -9.35 -17.02
CA LEU A 34 -38.76 -9.00 -17.54
C LEU A 34 -38.08 -7.73 -16.96
N PRO A 35 -38.74 -6.75 -16.30
CA PRO A 35 -38.01 -5.58 -15.79
C PRO A 35 -37.45 -5.78 -14.35
N LEU A 36 -38.00 -6.72 -13.57
CA LEU A 36 -37.58 -6.95 -12.17
C LEU A 36 -36.29 -7.79 -12.08
N ILE A 37 -36.08 -8.69 -13.04
CA ILE A 37 -34.89 -9.55 -13.08
C ILE A 37 -33.64 -8.74 -13.43
N VAL A 38 -33.74 -7.77 -14.33
CA VAL A 38 -32.60 -6.91 -14.73
C VAL A 38 -32.13 -6.00 -13.58
N LEU A 39 -33.05 -5.50 -12.74
CA LEU A 39 -32.70 -4.70 -11.56
C LEU A 39 -32.05 -5.54 -10.45
N LEU A 40 -32.41 -6.82 -10.30
CA LEU A 40 -31.75 -7.73 -9.35
C LEU A 40 -30.33 -8.12 -9.80
N PHE A 41 -30.09 -8.31 -11.10
CA PHE A 41 -28.75 -8.64 -11.60
C PHE A 41 -27.75 -7.48 -11.43
N CYS A 42 -28.20 -6.21 -11.55
CA CYS A 42 -27.33 -5.05 -11.36
C CYS A 42 -26.92 -4.79 -9.90
N THR A 43 -27.74 -5.18 -8.91
CA THR A 43 -27.43 -4.97 -7.48
C THR A 43 -26.55 -6.08 -6.91
N VAL A 44 -26.73 -7.32 -7.37
CA VAL A 44 -25.91 -8.47 -6.93
C VAL A 44 -24.45 -8.33 -7.38
N GLY A 45 -24.20 -7.83 -8.61
CA GLY A 45 -22.84 -7.60 -9.11
C GLY A 45 -22.04 -6.58 -8.28
N ARG A 46 -22.69 -5.48 -7.85
CA ARG A 46 -22.05 -4.46 -6.98
C ARG A 46 -21.84 -4.97 -5.54
N ALA A 47 -22.77 -5.78 -5.01
CA ALA A 47 -22.62 -6.37 -3.68
C ALA A 47 -21.48 -7.41 -3.64
N GLN A 48 -21.27 -8.17 -4.71
CA GLN A 48 -20.19 -9.15 -4.81
C GLN A 48 -18.81 -8.48 -4.89
N GLN A 49 -18.69 -7.32 -5.53
CA GLN A 49 -17.42 -6.57 -5.62
C GLN A 49 -16.97 -5.96 -4.28
N ASN A 50 -17.91 -5.60 -3.40
CA ASN A 50 -17.60 -5.16 -2.02
C ASN A 50 -17.15 -6.30 -1.08
N SER A 51 -17.32 -7.57 -1.48
CA SER A 51 -16.85 -8.72 -0.70
C SER A 51 -15.38 -9.06 -0.92
N LEU A 52 -14.77 -8.53 -2.00
CA LEU A 52 -13.36 -8.74 -2.29
C LEU A 52 -12.48 -7.82 -1.43
N PRO A 53 -11.28 -8.26 -1.03
CA PRO A 53 -10.40 -7.46 -0.20
C PRO A 53 -9.79 -6.30 -1.02
N ALA A 54 -9.76 -5.10 -0.44
CA ALA A 54 -8.97 -3.99 -0.98
C ALA A 54 -7.50 -4.05 -0.54
N VAL A 55 -7.23 -4.78 0.55
CA VAL A 55 -5.91 -4.93 1.17
C VAL A 55 -5.57 -6.41 1.34
N ALA A 56 -4.31 -6.80 1.16
CA ALA A 56 -3.81 -8.08 1.61
C ALA A 56 -2.71 -7.90 2.67
N SER A 57 -2.98 -8.39 3.89
CA SER A 57 -2.03 -8.42 5.02
C SER A 57 -1.67 -9.83 5.50
N PHE A 58 -2.22 -10.87 4.86
CA PHE A 58 -1.78 -12.27 5.04
C PHE A 58 -1.89 -12.84 6.47
N GLU A 59 -2.80 -12.32 7.30
CA GLU A 59 -2.97 -12.75 8.70
C GLU A 59 -3.53 -14.17 8.90
N GLN A 60 -4.01 -14.83 7.84
CA GLN A 60 -4.62 -16.15 7.94
C GLN A 60 -4.29 -17.03 6.72
N GLU A 61 -3.91 -18.29 6.94
CA GLU A 61 -3.40 -19.21 5.90
C GLU A 61 -4.38 -19.39 4.72
N GLN A 62 -5.69 -19.40 4.98
CA GLN A 62 -6.69 -19.60 3.94
C GLN A 62 -6.74 -18.46 2.91
N VAL A 63 -6.11 -17.31 3.15
CA VAL A 63 -5.94 -16.28 2.11
C VAL A 63 -5.16 -16.83 0.93
N LEU A 64 -4.18 -17.73 1.16
CA LEU A 64 -3.33 -18.27 0.10
C LEU A 64 -4.08 -19.10 -0.94
N LYS A 65 -5.27 -19.61 -0.63
CA LYS A 65 -6.10 -20.35 -1.60
C LYS A 65 -6.57 -19.48 -2.77
N HIS A 66 -6.50 -18.15 -2.61
CA HIS A 66 -6.86 -17.18 -3.62
C HIS A 66 -5.66 -16.74 -4.47
N TYR A 67 -4.48 -17.29 -4.22
CA TYR A 67 -3.26 -16.96 -4.93
C TYR A 67 -2.78 -18.12 -5.77
N ASP A 68 -2.59 -17.86 -7.05
CA ASP A 68 -1.92 -18.76 -7.96
C ASP A 68 -0.41 -18.56 -7.88
N ARG A 69 0.36 -19.60 -8.17
CA ARG A 69 1.82 -19.56 -8.24
C ARG A 69 2.33 -20.37 -9.42
N SER A 70 3.49 -19.97 -9.93
CA SER A 70 4.20 -20.78 -10.91
C SER A 70 4.73 -22.07 -10.28
N LYS A 71 4.98 -23.09 -11.11
CA LYS A 71 5.35 -24.44 -10.69
C LYS A 71 6.54 -24.50 -9.73
N ASN A 72 7.54 -23.64 -9.94
CA ASN A 72 8.79 -23.66 -9.18
C ASN A 72 8.88 -22.58 -8.09
N SER A 73 7.79 -21.86 -7.86
CA SER A 73 7.61 -20.93 -6.75
C SER A 73 6.88 -21.60 -5.60
N ARG A 74 6.99 -21.12 -4.36
CA ARG A 74 6.18 -21.49 -3.20
C ARG A 74 5.72 -20.21 -2.53
N ILE A 75 4.47 -20.20 -2.08
CA ILE A 75 3.92 -19.15 -1.21
C ILE A 75 3.54 -19.77 0.13
N SER A 76 3.74 -19.04 1.22
CA SER A 76 3.38 -19.44 2.58
C SER A 76 3.21 -18.23 3.48
N ILE A 77 2.50 -18.38 4.60
CA ILE A 77 2.48 -17.36 5.65
C ILE A 77 3.76 -17.47 6.49
N SER A 78 4.44 -16.34 6.70
CA SER A 78 5.60 -16.25 7.60
C SER A 78 5.37 -15.23 8.70
N LYS A 79 5.92 -15.50 9.88
CA LYS A 79 5.95 -14.59 11.04
C LYS A 79 7.33 -13.95 11.24
N SER A 80 8.30 -14.26 10.37
CA SER A 80 9.69 -13.79 10.53
C SER A 80 9.86 -12.32 10.21
N HIS A 81 9.05 -11.80 9.28
CA HIS A 81 8.97 -10.39 8.90
C HIS A 81 7.50 -10.08 8.65
N HIS A 82 6.99 -9.03 9.27
CA HIS A 82 5.66 -8.47 9.00
C HIS A 82 5.71 -6.96 9.25
N ARG A 83 4.85 -6.21 8.56
CA ARG A 83 4.72 -4.77 8.71
C ARG A 83 3.55 -4.46 9.63
N PHE A 84 2.39 -5.02 9.35
CA PHE A 84 1.21 -4.94 10.22
C PHE A 84 0.82 -6.35 10.70
N GLY A 85 -0.12 -6.42 11.64
CA GLY A 85 -0.57 -7.70 12.17
C GLY A 85 0.56 -8.53 12.77
N THR A 86 0.63 -9.80 12.37
CA THR A 86 1.54 -10.81 12.94
C THR A 86 2.27 -11.63 11.89
N SER A 87 1.99 -11.40 10.61
CA SER A 87 2.51 -12.22 9.51
C SER A 87 2.55 -11.52 8.16
N ALA A 88 3.22 -12.14 7.19
CA ALA A 88 3.34 -11.67 5.82
C ALA A 88 3.34 -12.87 4.85
N LEU A 89 3.14 -12.59 3.56
CA LEU A 89 3.35 -13.57 2.50
C LEU A 89 4.85 -13.77 2.28
N GLU A 90 5.36 -14.96 2.51
CA GLU A 90 6.66 -15.39 2.00
C GLU A 90 6.49 -15.98 0.60
N TRP A 91 7.20 -15.43 -0.38
CA TRP A 91 7.35 -16.00 -1.72
C TRP A 91 8.80 -16.44 -1.92
N ALA A 92 9.01 -17.76 -2.05
CA ALA A 92 10.30 -18.36 -2.34
C ALA A 92 10.26 -19.04 -3.70
N TRP A 93 11.35 -18.98 -4.48
CA TRP A 93 11.35 -19.55 -5.83
C TRP A 93 12.70 -20.13 -6.24
N SER A 94 12.64 -21.00 -7.25
CA SER A 94 13.79 -21.61 -7.92
C SER A 94 13.46 -21.85 -9.41
N GLY A 95 14.43 -21.90 -10.32
CA GLY A 95 14.15 -22.11 -11.75
C GLY A 95 13.71 -20.85 -12.51
N THR A 96 13.01 -20.97 -13.64
CA THR A 96 12.62 -19.83 -14.51
C THR A 96 11.11 -19.61 -14.54
N GLY A 97 10.67 -18.40 -14.94
CA GLY A 97 9.25 -18.07 -15.05
C GLY A 97 8.54 -18.02 -13.69
N ASN A 98 9.21 -17.47 -12.68
CA ASN A 98 8.71 -17.42 -11.30
C ASN A 98 7.69 -16.31 -11.14
N SER A 99 6.51 -16.65 -10.61
CA SER A 99 5.45 -15.69 -10.32
C SER A 99 4.48 -16.19 -9.26
N PHE A 100 3.75 -15.24 -8.68
CA PHE A 100 2.48 -15.48 -7.99
C PHE A 100 1.49 -14.35 -8.34
N GLY A 101 0.20 -14.57 -8.10
CA GLY A 101 -0.81 -13.55 -8.38
C GLY A 101 -2.18 -13.92 -7.88
N THR A 102 -3.14 -13.01 -8.02
CA THR A 102 -4.52 -13.20 -7.56
C THR A 102 -5.50 -12.36 -8.37
N SER A 103 -6.72 -12.89 -8.56
CA SER A 103 -7.91 -12.14 -8.98
C SER A 103 -8.80 -11.75 -7.81
N ASN A 104 -8.44 -12.12 -6.58
CA ASN A 104 -9.24 -11.89 -5.37
C ASN A 104 -8.90 -10.53 -4.75
N PHE A 105 -9.22 -9.45 -5.46
CA PHE A 105 -9.07 -8.09 -4.97
C PHE A 105 -10.13 -7.16 -5.55
N ARG A 106 -10.31 -6.00 -4.92
CA ARG A 106 -11.08 -4.88 -5.49
C ARG A 106 -10.23 -3.62 -5.56
N ILE A 107 -10.62 -2.75 -6.49
CA ILE A 107 -10.13 -1.38 -6.60
C ILE A 107 -11.02 -0.49 -5.75
N LEU A 108 -10.43 0.35 -4.89
CA LEU A 108 -11.21 1.30 -4.09
C LEU A 108 -11.80 2.38 -4.99
N GLU A 109 -13.09 2.64 -4.79
CA GLU A 109 -13.77 3.76 -5.43
C GLU A 109 -13.22 5.09 -4.88
N ARG A 110 -13.29 6.12 -5.71
CA ARG A 110 -12.96 7.49 -5.32
C ARG A 110 -13.92 7.93 -4.21
N ASP A 111 -13.40 8.55 -3.14
CA ASP A 111 -14.24 9.09 -2.08
C ASP A 111 -15.01 10.31 -2.58
N PRO A 112 -16.36 10.26 -2.69
CA PRO A 112 -17.15 11.38 -3.17
C PRO A 112 -17.00 12.63 -2.29
N LYS A 113 -16.63 12.48 -1.01
CA LYS A 113 -16.42 13.60 -0.09
C LYS A 113 -15.14 14.37 -0.37
N MET A 114 -14.20 13.75 -1.09
CA MET A 114 -12.92 14.37 -1.45
C MET A 114 -13.02 15.19 -2.75
N GLN A 115 -14.16 15.21 -3.43
CA GLN A 115 -14.30 15.82 -4.75
C GLN A 115 -13.82 17.29 -4.82
N VAL A 116 -14.22 18.13 -3.86
CA VAL A 116 -13.78 19.55 -3.80
C VAL A 116 -12.27 19.67 -3.56
N TYR A 117 -11.71 18.80 -2.71
CA TYR A 117 -10.27 18.75 -2.48
C TYR A 117 -9.53 18.30 -3.74
N GLU A 118 -10.07 17.32 -4.46
CA GLU A 118 -9.49 16.74 -5.67
C GLU A 118 -9.55 17.67 -6.89
N GLU A 119 -10.44 18.65 -6.91
CA GLU A 119 -10.42 19.75 -7.90
C GLU A 119 -9.14 20.59 -7.79
N ILE A 120 -8.58 20.72 -6.58
CA ILE A 120 -7.34 21.45 -6.31
C ILE A 120 -6.14 20.51 -6.33
N PHE A 121 -6.27 19.33 -5.71
CA PHE A 121 -5.22 18.35 -5.53
C PHE A 121 -5.66 16.99 -6.09
N PRO A 122 -5.47 16.78 -7.40
CA PRO A 122 -6.02 15.61 -8.07
C PRO A 122 -5.42 14.33 -7.50
N SER A 123 -6.29 13.33 -7.33
CA SER A 123 -5.91 11.99 -6.92
C SER A 123 -5.97 11.01 -8.10
N SER A 124 -5.10 10.00 -8.09
CA SER A 124 -5.13 8.93 -9.08
C SER A 124 -5.11 7.56 -8.41
N PRO A 125 -5.66 6.52 -9.05
CA PRO A 125 -5.43 5.14 -8.64
C PRO A 125 -3.95 4.89 -8.44
N THR A 126 -3.60 4.29 -7.31
CA THR A 126 -2.23 4.08 -6.83
C THR A 126 -2.15 2.74 -6.12
N LEU A 127 -1.16 1.92 -6.50
CA LEU A 127 -0.79 0.72 -5.76
C LEU A 127 0.07 1.12 -4.57
N VAL A 128 -0.26 0.61 -3.37
CA VAL A 128 0.60 0.70 -2.20
C VAL A 128 0.94 -0.71 -1.74
N LEU A 129 2.23 -0.99 -1.53
CA LEU A 129 2.64 -2.29 -0.98
C LEU A 129 3.96 -2.20 -0.23
N SER A 130 4.20 -3.17 0.64
CA SER A 130 5.49 -3.33 1.31
C SER A 130 6.16 -4.64 0.92
N VAL A 131 7.47 -4.56 0.64
CA VAL A 131 8.31 -5.70 0.26
C VAL A 131 9.53 -5.75 1.18
N TYR A 132 9.82 -6.92 1.74
CA TYR A 132 11.04 -7.17 2.50
C TYR A 132 11.97 -8.08 1.71
N ASN A 133 13.25 -7.73 1.69
CA ASN A 133 14.30 -8.59 1.17
C ASN A 133 15.37 -8.87 2.23
N GLU A 134 15.70 -10.15 2.44
CA GLU A 134 16.78 -10.56 3.34
C GLU A 134 18.16 -10.49 2.66
N ILE A 135 18.20 -10.82 1.36
CA ILE A 135 19.45 -11.03 0.61
C ILE A 135 19.42 -10.17 -0.66
N PRO A 136 20.16 -9.04 -0.68
CA PRO A 136 20.32 -8.24 -1.89
C PRO A 136 20.92 -9.06 -3.03
N GLN A 137 20.35 -8.93 -4.23
CA GLN A 137 20.85 -9.64 -5.42
C GLN A 137 20.60 -8.86 -6.71
N LYS A 138 21.37 -9.19 -7.76
CA LYS A 138 21.16 -8.65 -9.10
C LYS A 138 19.87 -9.21 -9.72
N GLY A 139 19.14 -8.37 -10.43
CA GLY A 139 17.87 -8.70 -11.07
C GLY A 139 16.73 -7.87 -10.49
N THR A 140 15.51 -8.21 -10.92
CA THR A 140 14.33 -7.39 -10.69
C THR A 140 13.12 -8.21 -10.30
N VAL A 141 12.17 -7.53 -9.64
CA VAL A 141 10.80 -8.00 -9.45
C VAL A 141 9.87 -7.05 -10.17
N LYS A 142 8.93 -7.62 -10.93
CA LYS A 142 7.98 -6.93 -11.78
C LYS A 142 6.57 -7.13 -11.23
N PHE A 143 5.87 -6.03 -10.98
CA PHE A 143 4.48 -5.96 -10.55
C PHE A 143 3.60 -5.61 -11.74
N ILE A 144 2.56 -6.39 -11.99
CA ILE A 144 1.81 -6.37 -13.25
C ILE A 144 0.33 -6.41 -12.92
N TYR A 145 -0.42 -5.52 -13.56
CA TYR A 145 -1.87 -5.61 -13.63
C TYR A 145 -2.29 -6.10 -15.00
N GLN A 146 -3.24 -7.03 -15.02
CA GLN A 146 -3.81 -7.58 -16.25
C GLN A 146 -5.29 -7.24 -16.37
N LYS A 147 -5.77 -7.33 -17.61
CA LYS A 147 -7.18 -7.31 -17.97
C LYS A 147 -7.42 -8.38 -19.02
N ASN A 148 -8.42 -9.24 -18.83
CA ASN A 148 -8.77 -10.31 -19.76
C ASN A 148 -7.56 -11.18 -20.17
N GLY A 149 -6.69 -11.49 -19.19
CA GLY A 149 -5.48 -12.29 -19.38
C GLY A 149 -4.32 -11.59 -20.11
N LYS A 150 -4.41 -10.28 -20.38
CA LYS A 150 -3.34 -9.50 -21.02
C LYS A 150 -2.70 -8.53 -20.03
N ASP A 151 -1.37 -8.52 -19.96
CA ASP A 151 -0.60 -7.51 -19.24
C ASP A 151 -0.98 -6.11 -19.74
N GLN A 152 -1.48 -5.25 -18.85
CA GLN A 152 -1.87 -3.88 -19.17
C GLN A 152 -0.79 -2.91 -18.75
N THR A 153 -0.46 -2.89 -17.46
CA THR A 153 0.51 -1.95 -16.92
C THR A 153 1.37 -2.60 -15.84
N TRP A 154 2.59 -2.12 -15.69
CA TRP A 154 3.57 -2.70 -14.78
C TRP A 154 4.67 -1.73 -14.38
N PHE A 155 5.36 -2.05 -13.29
CA PHE A 155 6.67 -1.47 -12.97
C PHE A 155 7.58 -2.56 -12.43
N SER A 156 8.87 -2.28 -12.36
CA SER A 156 9.86 -3.19 -11.78
C SER A 156 10.69 -2.46 -10.73
N ILE A 157 11.12 -3.21 -9.71
CA ILE A 157 12.08 -2.75 -8.70
C ILE A 157 13.34 -3.62 -8.76
N PRO A 158 14.53 -3.07 -8.48
CA PRO A 158 15.73 -3.88 -8.33
C PRO A 158 15.65 -4.73 -7.06
N LEU A 159 16.34 -5.87 -7.05
CA LEU A 159 16.48 -6.74 -5.87
C LEU A 159 17.70 -6.38 -5.00
N GLN A 160 18.41 -5.30 -5.31
CA GLN A 160 19.61 -4.84 -4.58
C GLN A 160 19.27 -4.00 -3.34
N PHE A 161 18.41 -4.52 -2.48
CA PHE A 161 18.05 -3.89 -1.21
C PHE A 161 17.92 -4.92 -0.09
N LYS A 162 18.08 -4.47 1.15
CA LYS A 162 17.83 -5.25 2.36
C LYS A 162 16.81 -4.53 3.24
N GLY A 163 15.95 -5.31 3.90
CA GLY A 163 14.89 -4.82 4.78
C GLY A 163 13.63 -4.40 4.03
N TRP A 164 12.71 -3.74 4.75
CA TRP A 164 11.44 -3.24 4.21
C TRP A 164 11.64 -2.08 3.24
N ARG A 165 10.88 -2.09 2.15
CA ARG A 165 10.58 -0.93 1.31
C ARG A 165 9.08 -0.87 1.07
N THR A 166 8.51 0.33 1.11
CA THR A 166 7.11 0.57 0.79
C THR A 166 7.04 1.38 -0.48
N PHE A 167 6.29 0.89 -1.45
CA PHE A 167 6.12 1.54 -2.75
C PHE A 167 4.73 2.15 -2.83
N ARG A 168 4.65 3.38 -3.32
CA ARG A 168 3.41 4.09 -3.66
C ARG A 168 3.51 4.45 -5.13
N VAL A 169 2.95 3.62 -6.01
CA VAL A 169 3.12 3.75 -7.47
C VAL A 169 1.78 4.08 -8.13
N PRO A 170 1.58 5.33 -8.58
CA PRO A 170 0.42 5.69 -9.37
C PRO A 170 0.39 4.91 -10.67
N PHE A 171 -0.79 4.44 -11.07
CA PHE A 171 -0.90 3.62 -12.28
C PHE A 171 -0.51 4.40 -13.55
N TYR A 172 -0.73 5.72 -13.58
CA TYR A 172 -0.35 6.57 -14.71
C TYR A 172 1.18 6.74 -14.86
N GLU A 173 1.97 6.43 -13.83
CA GLU A 173 3.45 6.46 -13.86
C GLU A 173 4.05 5.09 -14.26
N MET A 174 3.22 4.05 -14.38
CA MET A 174 3.67 2.70 -14.73
C MET A 174 3.94 2.59 -16.24
N GLN A 175 4.64 1.53 -16.64
CA GLN A 175 4.90 1.21 -18.04
C GLN A 175 3.71 0.48 -18.68
N GLY A 176 3.73 0.35 -20.02
CA GLY A 176 2.70 -0.36 -20.78
C GLY A 176 1.55 0.55 -21.19
N ASN A 177 0.33 0.03 -21.12
CA ASN A 177 -0.91 0.76 -21.35
C ASN A 177 -1.38 1.45 -20.06
N ALA A 178 -0.55 2.36 -19.55
CA ALA A 178 -0.86 3.12 -18.35
C ALA A 178 -2.08 4.05 -18.58
N PRO A 179 -2.99 4.17 -17.59
CA PRO A 179 -4.13 5.07 -17.71
C PRO A 179 -3.69 6.53 -17.71
N GLN A 180 -4.54 7.41 -18.21
CA GLN A 180 -4.37 8.85 -18.01
C GLN A 180 -4.48 9.21 -16.52
N LYS A 181 -3.86 10.33 -16.11
CA LYS A 181 -3.95 10.84 -14.74
C LYS A 181 -5.42 10.96 -14.31
N MET A 182 -5.74 10.57 -13.09
CA MET A 182 -7.10 10.52 -12.51
C MET A 182 -8.09 9.51 -13.14
N ALA A 183 -7.78 8.89 -14.28
CA ALA A 183 -8.69 7.95 -14.92
C ALA A 183 -8.91 6.71 -14.03
N ALA A 184 -10.15 6.24 -13.99
CA ALA A 184 -10.48 4.99 -13.30
C ALA A 184 -9.82 3.80 -13.98
N VAL A 185 -9.56 2.76 -13.20
CA VAL A 185 -8.97 1.50 -13.64
C VAL A 185 -9.89 0.34 -13.29
N ASP A 186 -9.81 -0.76 -14.03
CA ASP A 186 -10.71 -1.91 -13.88
C ASP A 186 -9.99 -3.27 -14.09
N TYR A 187 -8.72 -3.35 -13.71
CA TYR A 187 -7.91 -4.57 -13.79
C TYR A 187 -8.51 -5.75 -13.02
N ASP A 188 -8.32 -6.96 -13.53
CA ASP A 188 -8.94 -8.19 -13.00
C ASP A 188 -7.93 -9.20 -12.43
N TYR A 189 -6.63 -8.94 -12.58
CA TYR A 189 -5.59 -9.80 -12.05
C TYR A 189 -4.34 -9.00 -11.66
N PHE A 190 -3.83 -9.23 -10.45
CA PHE A 190 -2.54 -8.72 -9.97
C PHE A 190 -1.50 -9.84 -9.97
N LYS A 191 -0.34 -9.59 -10.56
CA LYS A 191 0.75 -10.57 -10.71
C LYS A 191 2.08 -9.98 -10.29
N VAL A 192 2.85 -10.74 -9.53
CA VAL A 192 4.24 -10.45 -9.22
C VAL A 192 5.10 -11.51 -9.90
N SER A 193 6.19 -11.09 -10.54
CA SER A 193 7.12 -11.98 -11.25
C SER A 193 8.55 -11.51 -11.10
N THR A 194 9.53 -12.37 -11.38
CA THR A 194 10.96 -12.03 -11.30
C THR A 194 11.73 -12.64 -12.45
N ASP A 195 12.80 -11.97 -12.86
CA ASP A 195 13.78 -12.46 -13.82
C ASP A 195 14.87 -13.34 -13.16
N VAL A 196 14.91 -13.39 -11.82
CA VAL A 196 15.93 -14.12 -11.07
C VAL A 196 15.56 -15.58 -10.89
N LYS A 197 16.56 -16.45 -11.05
CA LYS A 197 16.38 -17.90 -10.97
C LYS A 197 16.06 -18.42 -9.57
N GLN A 198 16.52 -17.75 -8.53
CA GLN A 198 16.31 -18.18 -7.15
C GLN A 198 16.21 -16.96 -6.24
N GLY A 199 15.35 -17.05 -5.23
CA GLY A 199 15.25 -15.99 -4.25
C GLY A 199 14.09 -16.20 -3.31
N LYS A 200 13.96 -15.24 -2.40
CA LYS A 200 12.89 -15.19 -1.42
C LYS A 200 12.59 -13.73 -1.09
N LEU A 201 11.31 -13.38 -1.04
CA LEU A 201 10.82 -12.08 -0.61
C LEU A 201 9.63 -12.24 0.31
N PHE A 202 9.38 -11.21 1.12
CA PHE A 202 8.16 -11.11 1.91
C PHE A 202 7.33 -9.93 1.43
N PHE A 203 6.01 -10.10 1.39
CA PHE A 203 5.05 -9.09 0.99
C PHE A 203 4.01 -8.91 2.08
N ASP A 204 3.69 -7.67 2.38
CA ASP A 204 2.65 -7.31 3.35
C ASP A 204 2.04 -5.96 2.95
N ASP A 205 0.88 -5.64 3.51
CA ASP A 205 0.20 -4.35 3.37
C ASP A 205 -0.02 -3.94 1.89
N ILE A 206 -0.53 -4.88 1.09
CA ILE A 206 -0.81 -4.62 -0.34
C ILE A 206 -2.19 -3.97 -0.45
N VAL A 207 -2.25 -2.65 -0.62
CA VAL A 207 -3.45 -1.95 -1.07
C VAL A 207 -3.48 -1.98 -2.60
N PHE A 208 -4.34 -2.85 -3.16
CA PHE A 208 -4.34 -3.15 -4.60
C PHE A 208 -4.65 -1.94 -5.47
N SER A 209 -5.46 -1.00 -4.99
CA SER A 209 -5.60 0.33 -5.61
C SER A 209 -6.39 1.24 -4.69
N GLN A 210 -5.83 2.41 -4.40
CA GLN A 210 -6.54 3.53 -3.77
C GLN A 210 -6.38 4.80 -4.60
N TYR A 211 -7.34 5.71 -4.51
CA TYR A 211 -7.13 7.08 -4.97
C TYR A 211 -6.20 7.79 -3.98
N MET A 212 -5.02 8.18 -4.46
CA MET A 212 -4.02 8.91 -3.68
C MET A 212 -3.73 10.25 -4.34
N ASP A 213 -3.62 11.31 -3.54
CA ASP A 213 -3.18 12.63 -3.97
C ASP A 213 -1.85 12.53 -4.72
N ASN A 214 -1.80 13.05 -5.96
CA ASN A 214 -0.66 12.91 -6.86
C ASN A 214 0.63 13.58 -6.31
N ARG A 215 0.53 14.39 -5.25
CA ARG A 215 1.69 15.01 -4.60
C ARG A 215 2.48 14.06 -3.71
N TYR A 216 1.85 13.04 -3.12
CA TYR A 216 2.47 12.20 -2.09
C TYR A 216 3.37 11.06 -2.58
N PRO A 217 3.21 10.51 -3.80
CA PRO A 217 4.18 9.58 -4.37
C PRO A 217 5.50 10.30 -4.67
N TYR A 218 6.59 9.88 -4.02
CA TYR A 218 7.94 10.40 -4.28
C TYR A 218 8.82 9.34 -4.93
N PRO A 219 9.75 9.76 -5.82
CA PRO A 219 10.76 8.85 -6.35
C PRO A 219 11.78 8.50 -5.26
N ASP A 220 12.34 7.31 -5.38
CA ASP A 220 13.53 6.86 -4.65
C ASP A 220 14.40 6.00 -5.59
N LEU A 221 15.47 5.40 -5.04
CA LEU A 221 16.37 4.53 -5.80
C LEU A 221 15.69 3.25 -6.36
N MET A 222 14.53 2.87 -5.81
CA MET A 222 13.78 1.68 -6.21
C MET A 222 12.76 1.99 -7.31
N VAL A 223 12.13 3.17 -7.24
CA VAL A 223 11.12 3.66 -8.19
C VAL A 223 11.49 5.05 -8.74
N PRO A 224 12.67 5.22 -9.38
CA PRO A 224 13.17 6.52 -9.83
C PRO A 224 12.38 7.11 -11.00
N PHE A 225 11.37 6.39 -11.51
CA PHE A 225 10.51 6.82 -12.61
C PHE A 225 9.38 7.73 -12.19
N ILE A 226 9.01 7.74 -10.91
CA ILE A 226 7.96 8.61 -10.40
C ILE A 226 8.35 10.07 -10.64
N LYS A 227 7.44 10.84 -11.25
CA LYS A 227 7.59 12.28 -11.52
C LYS A 227 8.88 12.62 -12.27
N ARG A 228 9.35 11.72 -13.15
CA ARG A 228 10.56 11.95 -13.96
C ARG A 228 10.35 13.07 -14.98
N ASP A 229 9.11 13.37 -15.35
CA ASP A 229 8.72 14.41 -16.29
C ASP A 229 8.63 15.81 -15.65
N GLN A 230 8.84 15.91 -14.34
CA GLN A 230 8.73 17.16 -13.58
C GLN A 230 10.10 17.66 -13.14
N ASP A 231 10.21 18.98 -13.03
CA ASP A 231 11.32 19.60 -12.31
C ASP A 231 11.19 19.26 -10.81
N ARG A 232 12.01 18.32 -10.35
CA ARG A 232 12.04 17.84 -8.97
C ARG A 232 12.44 18.93 -7.97
N SER A 233 13.07 20.02 -8.41
CA SER A 233 13.48 21.11 -7.53
C SER A 233 12.33 22.02 -7.07
N VAL A 234 11.17 21.95 -7.74
CA VAL A 234 10.00 22.80 -7.43
C VAL A 234 9.33 22.39 -6.11
N ASP A 235 9.38 21.11 -5.76
CA ASP A 235 8.90 20.61 -4.47
C ASP A 235 10.09 20.42 -3.54
N HIS A 236 10.21 21.29 -2.54
CA HIS A 236 11.29 21.24 -1.54
C HIS A 236 11.32 19.96 -0.70
N TRP A 237 10.25 19.16 -0.69
CA TRP A 237 10.22 17.84 -0.06
C TRP A 237 10.63 16.71 -0.99
N MET A 238 10.75 16.95 -2.30
CA MET A 238 11.14 15.95 -3.29
C MET A 238 12.56 15.44 -3.02
N PRO A 239 12.77 14.12 -2.89
CA PRO A 239 14.11 13.57 -2.88
C PRO A 239 14.82 13.88 -4.21
N LEU A 240 15.99 14.52 -4.13
CA LEU A 240 16.85 14.80 -5.26
C LEU A 240 17.85 13.64 -5.40
N ILE A 241 17.46 12.59 -6.13
CA ILE A 241 18.28 11.40 -6.38
C ILE A 241 19.61 11.79 -7.03
N GLU A 242 19.57 12.80 -7.89
CA GLU A 242 20.73 13.32 -8.63
C GLU A 242 21.78 13.91 -7.68
N ASN A 243 21.36 14.48 -6.54
CA ASN A 243 22.29 14.95 -5.51
C ASN A 243 23.00 13.79 -4.81
N LEU A 244 22.29 12.68 -4.57
CA LEU A 244 22.88 11.49 -3.97
C LEU A 244 23.87 10.83 -4.95
N GLU A 245 23.52 10.71 -6.22
CA GLU A 245 24.41 10.21 -7.28
C GLU A 245 25.65 11.11 -7.41
N GLY A 246 25.46 12.44 -7.35
CA GLY A 246 26.57 13.39 -7.37
C GLY A 246 27.56 13.21 -6.23
N LEU A 247 27.13 12.77 -5.04
CA LEU A 247 28.03 12.48 -3.91
C LEU A 247 29.02 11.35 -4.21
N GLU A 248 28.66 10.38 -5.06
CA GLU A 248 29.55 9.30 -5.46
C GLU A 248 30.69 9.80 -6.37
N GLU A 249 30.48 10.92 -7.06
CA GLU A 249 31.44 11.53 -7.98
C GLU A 249 32.29 12.65 -7.33
N VAL A 250 31.96 13.06 -6.10
CA VAL A 250 32.71 14.11 -5.39
C VAL A 250 34.14 13.65 -5.14
N LYS A 251 35.10 14.40 -5.70
CA LYS A 251 36.52 14.19 -5.44
C LYS A 251 36.82 14.51 -3.97
N VAL A 252 37.28 13.51 -3.24
CA VAL A 252 37.71 13.67 -1.85
C VAL A 252 39.17 14.14 -1.82
N ALA A 253 39.42 15.25 -1.13
CA ALA A 253 40.77 15.73 -0.86
C ALA A 253 41.26 15.20 0.50
N THR A 254 42.56 14.94 0.62
CA THR A 254 43.18 14.62 1.90
C THR A 254 43.17 15.86 2.80
N LEU A 255 42.70 15.71 4.04
CA LEU A 255 42.68 16.78 5.01
C LEU A 255 44.07 17.01 5.61
N SER A 256 44.45 18.28 5.76
CA SER A 256 45.61 18.68 6.55
C SER A 256 45.37 18.51 8.06
N PRO A 257 46.42 18.44 8.88
CA PRO A 257 46.27 18.36 10.34
C PRO A 257 45.45 19.53 10.94
N THR A 258 45.53 20.73 10.35
CA THR A 258 44.76 21.90 10.78
C THR A 258 43.28 21.73 10.46
N GLU A 259 42.94 21.27 9.25
CA GLU A 259 41.54 21.04 8.86
C GLU A 259 40.88 19.95 9.73
N VAL A 260 41.63 18.90 10.08
CA VAL A 260 41.15 17.87 11.02
C VAL A 260 40.83 18.49 12.39
N LYS A 261 41.71 19.38 12.88
CA LYS A 261 41.50 20.09 14.15
C LYS A 261 40.27 21.02 14.08
N ASP A 262 40.09 21.73 12.97
CA ASP A 262 38.98 22.66 12.79
C ASP A 262 37.63 21.92 12.65
N LEU A 263 37.59 20.80 11.91
CA LEU A 263 36.40 19.94 11.84
C LEU A 263 36.03 19.37 13.21
N LYS A 264 37.03 18.98 14.01
CA LYS A 264 36.78 18.56 15.40
C LYS A 264 36.19 19.70 16.22
N LEU A 265 36.73 20.91 16.12
CA LEU A 265 36.22 22.07 16.84
C LEU A 265 34.77 22.40 16.45
N VAL A 266 34.42 22.29 15.17
CA VAL A 266 33.02 22.43 14.70
C VAL A 266 32.14 21.35 15.34
N GLY A 267 32.58 20.09 15.34
CA GLY A 267 31.88 18.98 15.99
C GLY A 267 31.67 19.20 17.48
N ASP A 268 32.71 19.63 18.20
CA ASP A 268 32.66 19.94 19.63
C ASP A 268 31.63 21.06 19.91
N ARG A 269 31.65 22.14 19.12
CA ARG A 269 30.68 23.25 19.24
C ARG A 269 29.25 22.83 18.95
N LEU A 270 29.03 21.98 17.94
CA LEU A 270 27.71 21.42 17.65
C LEU A 270 27.22 20.58 18.83
N GLN A 271 28.09 19.75 19.40
CA GLN A 271 27.75 18.92 20.53
C GLN A 271 27.43 19.74 21.79
N GLU A 272 28.21 20.78 22.09
CA GLU A 272 27.94 21.70 23.20
C GLU A 272 26.61 22.45 23.05
N ASN A 273 26.26 22.86 21.82
CA ASN A 273 25.02 23.59 21.54
C ASN A 273 23.78 22.69 21.50
N VAL A 274 23.89 21.47 20.98
CA VAL A 274 22.75 20.53 20.84
C VAL A 274 22.52 19.78 22.15
N PHE A 275 23.58 19.31 22.80
CA PHE A 275 23.49 18.58 24.07
C PHE A 275 23.89 19.51 25.21
N SER A 276 22.99 20.44 25.57
CA SER A 276 23.19 21.19 26.81
C SER A 276 23.23 20.20 27.99
N LYS A 277 24.15 20.41 28.95
CA LYS A 277 24.37 19.51 30.11
C LYS A 277 23.16 19.39 31.06
N ASN A 278 22.04 20.03 30.74
CA ASN A 278 20.84 20.14 31.57
C ASN A 278 19.66 19.32 31.00
N SER A 279 19.90 18.19 30.31
CA SER A 279 18.78 17.30 29.99
C SER A 279 18.23 16.72 31.28
N ASN A 280 17.03 17.14 31.68
CA ASN A 280 16.31 16.57 32.83
C ASN A 280 15.75 15.17 32.53
N THR A 281 15.98 14.62 31.33
CA THR A 281 15.52 13.28 30.95
C THR A 281 16.18 12.24 31.83
N ILE A 282 15.40 11.66 32.74
CA ILE A 282 15.87 10.61 33.61
C ILE A 282 15.95 9.34 32.77
N PHE A 283 17.02 8.55 32.93
CA PHE A 283 17.20 7.28 32.20
C PHE A 283 15.95 6.38 32.22
N SER A 284 15.18 6.41 33.32
CA SER A 284 13.91 5.68 33.44
C SER A 284 12.83 6.12 32.45
N GLU A 285 12.76 7.41 32.11
CA GLU A 285 11.83 7.95 31.11
C GLU A 285 12.24 7.50 29.71
N ALA A 286 13.54 7.60 29.38
CA ALA A 286 14.08 7.11 28.11
C ALA A 286 13.88 5.59 27.95
N ALA A 287 14.11 4.81 29.00
CA ALA A 287 13.86 3.38 29.01
C ALA A 287 12.38 3.04 28.82
N SER A 288 11.47 3.80 29.46
CA SER A 288 10.03 3.62 29.32
C SER A 288 9.54 3.99 27.92
N ALA A 289 10.06 5.08 27.35
CA ALA A 289 9.78 5.51 25.99
C ALA A 289 10.30 4.50 24.96
N TYR A 290 11.49 3.94 25.15
CA TYR A 290 12.01 2.88 24.29
C TYR A 290 11.15 1.60 24.38
N ALA A 291 10.78 1.19 25.59
CA ALA A 291 9.96 0.00 25.81
C ALA A 291 8.57 0.14 25.14
N SER A 292 7.98 1.34 25.13
CA SER A 292 6.67 1.57 24.49
C SER A 292 6.69 1.46 22.97
N LEU A 293 7.87 1.56 22.33
CA LEU A 293 8.02 1.31 20.89
C LEU A 293 7.76 -0.15 20.50
N ASN A 294 7.79 -1.07 21.47
CA ASN A 294 7.58 -2.51 21.29
C ASN A 294 8.51 -3.16 20.24
N ILE A 295 9.73 -2.63 20.11
CA ILE A 295 10.76 -3.17 19.23
C ILE A 295 11.51 -4.28 19.96
N HIS A 296 11.65 -5.44 19.32
CA HIS A 296 12.30 -6.61 19.92
C HIS A 296 12.98 -7.49 18.87
N GLU A 297 13.99 -8.24 19.29
CA GLU A 297 14.66 -9.23 18.43
C GLU A 297 14.06 -10.62 18.62
N LYS A 298 13.83 -11.34 17.53
CA LYS A 298 13.38 -12.74 17.54
C LYS A 298 14.05 -13.52 16.43
N GLY A 299 14.93 -14.46 16.80
CA GLY A 299 15.63 -15.32 15.84
C GLY A 299 16.51 -14.53 14.86
N GLY A 300 17.18 -13.47 15.33
CA GLY A 300 18.02 -12.60 14.50
C GLY A 300 17.27 -11.53 13.71
N ASN A 301 15.93 -11.49 13.79
CA ASN A 301 15.10 -10.48 13.13
C ASN A 301 14.63 -9.42 14.11
N ILE A 302 14.59 -8.17 13.68
CA ILE A 302 14.00 -7.06 14.45
C ILE A 302 12.53 -6.93 14.08
N LEU A 303 11.67 -6.99 15.09
CA LEU A 303 10.22 -6.92 14.98
C LEU A 303 9.67 -5.77 15.83
N GLY A 304 8.53 -5.23 15.43
CA GLY A 304 7.83 -4.18 16.15
C GLY A 304 6.86 -3.44 15.23
N PRO A 305 5.99 -2.57 15.79
CA PRO A 305 5.13 -1.71 15.00
C PRO A 305 5.94 -0.87 13.99
N PRO A 306 5.40 -0.66 12.77
CA PRO A 306 6.12 0.06 11.74
C PRO A 306 6.31 1.52 12.15
N LEU A 307 7.48 2.07 11.85
CA LEU A 307 7.73 3.51 11.95
C LEU A 307 7.14 4.20 10.71
N THR A 308 6.20 5.12 10.91
CA THR A 308 5.48 5.80 9.81
C THR A 308 5.41 7.32 10.03
N TYR A 309 5.32 8.09 8.94
CA TYR A 309 5.20 9.56 8.99
C TYR A 309 3.75 10.05 8.82
N ASN A 310 2.97 9.35 8.00
CA ASN A 310 1.56 9.65 7.79
C ASN A 310 0.80 8.42 7.27
N SER A 311 0.41 7.54 8.18
CA SER A 311 -0.35 6.32 7.86
C SER A 311 -1.76 6.59 7.34
N LYS A 312 -2.35 7.71 7.74
CA LYS A 312 -3.71 8.13 7.35
C LYS A 312 -3.87 8.36 5.84
N GLU A 313 -2.77 8.49 5.10
CA GLU A 313 -2.76 8.62 3.63
C GLU A 313 -2.97 7.28 2.91
N VAL A 314 -2.81 6.16 3.62
CA VAL A 314 -2.95 4.82 3.06
C VAL A 314 -4.23 4.19 3.63
N TYR A 315 -5.02 3.58 2.76
CA TYR A 315 -6.21 2.86 3.17
C TYR A 315 -5.85 1.76 4.16
N PHE A 316 -6.56 1.71 5.28
CA PHE A 316 -6.34 0.74 6.35
C PHE A 316 -7.64 0.00 6.68
N ASP A 317 -7.56 -1.32 6.78
CA ASP A 317 -8.66 -2.18 7.20
C ASP A 317 -8.26 -3.00 8.43
N ALA A 318 -8.73 -2.58 9.61
CA ALA A 318 -8.42 -3.21 10.89
C ALA A 318 -8.85 -4.69 10.97
N LEU A 319 -9.85 -5.10 10.18
CA LEU A 319 -10.29 -6.50 10.15
C LEU A 319 -9.32 -7.40 9.38
N GLN A 320 -8.53 -6.82 8.48
CA GLN A 320 -7.58 -7.54 7.63
C GLN A 320 -6.13 -7.36 8.08
N GLN A 321 -5.78 -6.20 8.62
CA GLN A 321 -4.41 -5.81 9.00
C GLN A 321 -4.19 -5.85 10.53
N GLY A 322 -5.24 -6.16 11.30
CA GLY A 322 -5.18 -6.19 12.77
C GLY A 322 -5.19 -4.79 13.38
N THR A 323 -4.54 -4.64 14.54
CA THR A 323 -4.44 -3.32 15.18
C THR A 323 -3.53 -2.44 14.34
N GLY A 324 -3.98 -1.24 13.95
CA GLY A 324 -3.18 -0.22 13.27
C GLY A 324 -2.15 0.45 14.19
N ALA A 325 -1.49 -0.36 15.02
CA ALA A 325 -0.45 0.06 15.93
C ALA A 325 0.79 0.41 15.11
N GLU A 326 1.32 1.59 15.34
CA GLU A 326 2.48 2.12 14.64
C GLU A 326 3.26 3.05 15.55
N ASN A 327 4.52 3.26 15.20
CA ASN A 327 5.35 4.28 15.81
C ASN A 327 5.31 5.52 14.91
N ASP A 328 4.80 6.65 15.41
CA ASP A 328 4.77 7.90 14.64
C ASP A 328 6.14 8.58 14.72
N VAL A 329 6.80 8.74 13.57
CA VAL A 329 8.11 9.41 13.50
C VAL A 329 8.06 10.85 14.03
N LYS A 330 6.89 11.52 13.96
CA LYS A 330 6.73 12.89 14.47
C LYS A 330 6.84 12.97 15.99
N SER A 331 6.62 11.86 16.69
CA SER A 331 6.77 11.79 18.15
C SER A 331 8.24 11.72 18.59
N PHE A 332 9.15 11.34 17.69
CA PHE A 332 10.58 11.26 18.01
C PHE A 332 11.16 12.66 18.20
N GLY A 333 11.90 12.83 19.30
CA GLY A 333 12.53 14.10 19.64
C GLY A 333 11.62 15.13 20.32
N GLN A 334 10.34 14.84 20.54
CA GLN A 334 9.44 15.74 21.31
C GLN A 334 9.71 15.74 22.82
N THR A 335 10.36 14.69 23.31
CA THR A 335 10.64 14.44 24.74
C THR A 335 12.11 14.65 25.13
N LEU A 336 12.93 15.16 24.20
CA LEU A 336 14.35 15.49 24.44
C LEU A 336 14.54 16.95 24.86
#